data_AF-A0A484VRU3-F1
#
_entry.id   AF-A0A484VRU3-F1
#
_cell.length_a   1.000
_cell.length_b   1.000
_cell.length_c   1.000
_cell.angle_alpha   90.00
_cell.angle_beta   90.00
_cell.angle_gamma   90.00
#
_symmetry.space_group_name_H-M   'P 1'
#
loop_
_entity.id
_entity.type
_entity.pdbx_description
1 polymer ?
#
loop_
_entity_poly.entity_id
_entity_poly.type
_entity_poly.pdbx_seq_one_letter_code
_entity_poly.pdbx_strand_id
1 'polypeptide(L)'
;MRYWLETPTISAPPIELVEIERLRYQEMPISASRVRQLLAKNDLTAIAPLVPAVTLHYLQNLLEHSRQDAAARQKTPHEKQVKNENKPARRCRHP
;
A
#
# COMPACT_ATOMS: atom_id res chain seq x y z
N MET A 1 -16.61 6.39 17.47
CA MET A 1 -15.81 7.56 17.90
C MET A 1 -16.55 8.43 18.90
N ARG A 2 -17.78 8.86 18.59
CA ARG A 2 -18.65 9.66 19.49
C ARG A 2 -18.70 9.18 20.95
N TYR A 3 -18.91 7.88 21.18
CA TYR A 3 -18.96 7.29 22.52
C TYR A 3 -17.75 7.62 23.41
N TRP A 4 -16.52 7.60 22.89
CA TRP A 4 -15.31 7.87 23.67
C TRP A 4 -15.10 9.37 23.96
N LEU A 5 -15.68 10.25 23.13
CA LEU A 5 -15.62 11.70 23.31
C LEU A 5 -16.72 12.22 24.25
N GLU A 6 -17.82 11.47 24.39
CA GLU A 6 -19.00 11.85 25.19
C GLU A 6 -19.14 11.09 26.51
N THR A 7 -18.28 10.09 26.78
CA THR A 7 -18.33 9.34 28.05
C THR A 7 -17.74 10.20 29.19
N PRO A 8 -18.54 10.60 30.19
CA PRO A 8 -18.19 11.69 31.10
C PRO A 8 -17.16 11.35 32.18
N THR A 9 -16.76 10.09 32.35
CA THR A 9 -15.92 9.67 33.48
C THR A 9 -14.84 8.70 33.06
N ILE A 10 -13.73 9.26 32.57
CA ILE A 10 -12.42 8.61 32.59
C ILE A 10 -11.61 9.35 33.65
N SER A 11 -10.90 8.61 34.53
CA SER A 11 -9.97 9.18 35.51
C SER A 11 -8.70 9.68 34.80
N ALA A 12 -8.86 10.64 33.91
CA ALA A 12 -7.82 11.29 33.12
C ALA A 12 -8.10 12.79 33.07
N PRO A 13 -7.07 13.64 32.88
CA PRO A 13 -7.29 15.08 32.69
C PRO A 13 -8.21 15.34 31.47
N PRO A 14 -9.06 16.38 31.53
CA PRO A 14 -9.91 16.76 30.40
C PRO A 14 -9.09 17.06 29.14
N ILE A 15 -9.58 16.63 27.98
CA ILE A 15 -9.01 16.97 26.67
C ILE A 15 -9.70 18.22 26.14
N GLU A 16 -8.94 19.25 25.81
CA GLU A 16 -9.46 20.43 25.12
C GLU A 16 -9.68 20.11 23.63
N LEU A 17 -10.89 20.36 23.12
CA LEU A 17 -11.22 20.21 21.70
C LEU A 17 -10.96 21.52 20.96
N VAL A 18 -10.02 21.51 20.02
CA VAL A 18 -9.76 22.63 19.11
C VAL A 18 -10.08 22.19 17.68
N GLU A 19 -11.13 22.77 17.09
CA GLU A 19 -11.53 22.50 15.71
C GLU A 19 -10.98 23.57 14.75
N ILE A 20 -10.48 23.14 13.60
CA ILE A 20 -9.91 24.03 12.56
C ILE A 20 -10.58 23.70 11.23
N GLU A 21 -10.86 24.73 10.44
CA GLU A 21 -11.42 24.54 9.11
C GLU A 21 -10.51 23.73 8.20
N ARG A 22 -11.13 22.92 7.34
CA ARG A 22 -10.42 22.06 6.41
C ARG A 22 -9.84 22.86 5.25
N LEU A 23 -8.55 22.66 4.98
CA LEU A 23 -7.87 23.25 3.83
C LEU A 23 -8.50 22.80 2.50
N ARG A 24 -8.67 23.77 1.59
CA ARG A 24 -9.19 23.56 0.24
C ARG A 24 -8.13 23.93 -0.79
N TYR A 25 -8.17 23.23 -1.93
CA TYR A 25 -7.39 23.54 -3.11
C TYR A 25 -8.31 23.50 -4.32
N GLN A 26 -8.35 24.59 -5.11
CA GLN A 26 -9.28 24.76 -6.24
C GLN A 26 -10.74 24.49 -5.84
N GLU A 27 -11.20 25.16 -4.76
CA GLU A 27 -12.56 24.98 -4.19
C GLU A 27 -12.91 23.58 -3.68
N MET A 28 -11.98 22.62 -3.75
CA MET A 28 -12.19 21.25 -3.33
C MET A 28 -11.45 20.95 -2.02
N PRO A 29 -12.09 20.33 -1.02
CA PRO A 29 -11.40 19.89 0.18
C PRO A 29 -10.28 18.90 -0.14
N ILE A 30 -9.08 19.14 0.38
CA ILE A 30 -7.97 18.21 0.24
C ILE A 30 -8.32 16.92 0.99
N SER A 31 -8.17 15.73 0.38
CA SER A 31 -8.48 14.45 1.02
C SER A 31 -7.49 13.34 0.68
N ALA A 32 -7.23 12.45 1.64
CA ALA A 32 -6.33 11.32 1.45
C ALA A 32 -6.85 10.32 0.39
N SER A 33 -8.17 10.17 0.28
CA SER A 33 -8.77 9.31 -0.75
C SER A 33 -8.49 9.83 -2.16
N ARG A 34 -8.55 11.15 -2.38
CA ARG A 34 -8.20 11.77 -3.67
C ARG A 34 -6.72 11.54 -4.02
N VAL A 35 -5.81 11.73 -3.05
CA VAL A 35 -4.37 11.46 -3.26
C VAL A 35 -4.13 10.01 -3.65
N ARG A 36 -4.75 9.03 -2.96
CA ARG A 36 -4.64 7.60 -3.33
C ARG A 36 -5.19 7.28 -4.72
N GLN A 37 -6.31 7.90 -5.11
CA GLN A 37 -6.87 7.73 -6.46
C GLN A 37 -5.92 8.26 -7.55
N LEU A 38 -5.26 9.40 -7.31
CA LEU A 38 -4.26 9.94 -8.23
C LEU A 38 -2.98 9.09 -8.26
N LEU A 39 -2.56 8.54 -7.11
CA LEU A 39 -1.42 7.62 -7.04
C LEU A 39 -1.66 6.36 -7.86
N ALA A 40 -2.87 5.80 -7.81
CA ALA A 40 -3.24 4.65 -8.64
C ALA A 40 -3.16 4.96 -10.15
N LYS A 41 -3.29 6.23 -10.53
CA LYS A 41 -3.13 6.72 -11.91
C LYS A 41 -1.70 7.20 -12.23
N ASN A 42 -0.79 7.13 -11.27
CA ASN A 42 0.57 7.66 -11.34
C ASN A 42 0.65 9.16 -11.68
N ASP A 43 -0.40 9.93 -11.35
CA ASP A 43 -0.51 11.37 -11.66
C ASP A 43 0.10 12.22 -10.53
N LEU A 44 1.43 12.24 -10.48
CA LEU A 44 2.19 12.99 -9.47
C LEU A 44 2.03 14.51 -9.61
N THR A 45 1.78 14.98 -10.82
CA THR A 45 1.56 16.42 -11.11
C THR A 45 0.30 16.91 -10.42
N ALA A 46 -0.81 16.16 -10.50
CA ALA A 46 -2.04 16.51 -9.81
C ALA A 46 -1.95 16.34 -8.28
N ILE A 47 -1.03 15.52 -7.79
CA ILE A 47 -0.77 15.32 -6.35
C ILE A 47 0.06 16.46 -5.75
N ALA A 48 1.02 17.00 -6.51
CA ALA A 48 1.98 18.00 -6.03
C ALA A 48 1.36 19.17 -5.23
N PRO A 49 0.25 19.80 -5.64
CA PRO A 49 -0.35 20.87 -4.86
C PRO A 49 -1.20 20.40 -3.65
N LEU A 50 -1.51 19.10 -3.56
CA LEU A 50 -2.36 18.55 -2.50
C LEU A 50 -1.56 18.09 -1.27
N VAL A 51 -0.24 18.00 -1.38
CA VAL A 51 0.63 17.46 -0.32
C VAL A 51 1.88 18.33 -0.16
N PRO A 52 2.52 18.35 1.02
CA PRO A 52 3.82 18.97 1.19
C PRO A 52 4.89 18.35 0.28
N ALA A 53 5.90 19.13 -0.10
CA ALA A 53 6.99 18.67 -0.98
C ALA A 53 7.70 17.41 -0.45
N VAL A 54 7.93 17.33 0.86
CA VAL A 54 8.52 16.15 1.51
C VAL A 54 7.66 14.89 1.31
N THR A 55 6.35 15.04 1.34
CA THR A 55 5.41 13.93 1.09
C THR A 55 5.41 13.55 -0.39
N LEU A 56 5.47 14.51 -1.30
CA LEU A 56 5.56 14.22 -2.73
C LEU A 56 6.82 13.40 -3.05
N HIS A 57 7.97 13.78 -2.49
CA HIS A 57 9.23 13.03 -2.64
C HIS A 57 9.12 11.61 -2.07
N TYR A 58 8.51 11.45 -0.89
CA TYR A 58 8.25 10.12 -0.33
C TYR A 58 7.39 9.26 -1.27
N LEU A 59 6.35 9.82 -1.86
CA LEU A 59 5.46 9.11 -2.78
C LEU A 59 6.17 8.71 -4.08
N GLN A 60 7.05 9.57 -4.61
CA GLN A 60 7.90 9.26 -5.76
C GLN A 60 8.79 8.05 -5.48
N ASN A 61 9.45 8.04 -4.32
CA ASN A 61 10.29 6.93 -3.90
C ASN A 61 9.47 5.65 -3.76
N LEU A 62 8.30 5.71 -3.12
CA LEU A 62 7.41 4.55 -2.96
C LEU A 62 7.05 3.91 -4.31
N LEU A 63 6.75 4.73 -5.31
CA LEU A 63 6.43 4.27 -6.67
C LEU A 63 7.65 3.61 -7.33
N GLU A 64 8.83 4.22 -7.22
CA GLU A 64 10.06 3.65 -7.77
C GLU A 64 10.38 2.27 -7.18
N HIS A 65 10.30 2.12 -5.85
CA HIS A 65 10.51 0.82 -5.20
C HIS A 65 9.47 -0.22 -5.66
N SER A 66 8.20 0.15 -5.76
CA SER A 66 7.16 -0.77 -6.24
C SER A 66 7.39 -1.26 -7.68
N ARG A 67 7.98 -0.42 -8.54
CA ARG A 67 8.35 -0.80 -9.90
C ARG A 67 9.52 -1.77 -9.90
N GLN A 68 10.50 -1.56 -9.03
CA GLN A 68 11.64 -2.45 -8.86
C GLN A 68 11.20 -3.82 -8.34
N ASP A 69 10.31 -3.87 -7.37
CA ASP A 69 9.71 -5.11 -6.86
C ASP A 69 8.94 -5.86 -7.96
N ALA A 70 8.15 -5.14 -8.77
CA ALA A 70 7.44 -5.72 -9.90
C ALA A 70 8.40 -6.28 -10.95
N ALA A 71 9.47 -5.56 -11.26
CA ALA A 71 10.50 -6.01 -12.21
C ALA A 71 11.32 -7.20 -11.68
N ALA A 72 11.62 -7.25 -10.38
CA ALA A 72 12.31 -8.37 -9.74
C ALA A 72 11.48 -9.66 -9.80
N ARG A 73 10.16 -9.57 -9.59
CA ARG A 73 9.23 -10.71 -9.72
C ARG A 73 9.15 -11.27 -11.14
N GLN A 74 9.41 -10.46 -12.17
CA GLN A 74 9.41 -10.91 -13.56
C GLN A 74 10.73 -11.59 -13.97
N LYS A 75 11.82 -11.38 -13.20
CA LYS A 75 13.16 -11.89 -13.52
C LYS A 75 13.47 -13.26 -12.91
N THR A 76 12.58 -13.86 -12.12
CA THR A 76 12.76 -15.26 -11.69
C THR A 76 12.47 -16.20 -12.86
N PRO A 77 13.47 -16.94 -13.39
CA PRO A 77 13.25 -17.89 -14.46
C PRO A 77 12.34 -19.03 -13.98
N HIS A 78 11.54 -19.54 -14.91
CA HIS A 78 10.89 -20.84 -14.82
C HIS A 78 11.89 -21.92 -14.40
N GLU A 79 11.95 -22.27 -13.12
CA GLU A 79 12.54 -23.53 -12.67
C GLU A 79 11.51 -24.31 -11.85
N LYS A 80 10.68 -25.07 -12.57
CA LYS A 80 10.08 -26.30 -12.04
C LYS A 80 10.47 -27.44 -12.98
N GLN A 81 11.71 -27.87 -12.80
CA GLN A 81 12.11 -29.27 -12.58
C GLN A 81 11.27 -30.33 -13.32
N VAL A 82 11.74 -30.71 -14.52
CA VAL A 82 11.37 -31.96 -15.17
C VAL A 82 11.88 -33.11 -14.30
N LYS A 83 11.01 -33.72 -13.49
CA LYS A 83 11.28 -35.02 -12.86
C LYS A 83 11.23 -36.09 -13.95
N ASN A 84 12.39 -36.38 -14.54
CA ASN A 84 12.67 -37.65 -15.18
C ASN A 84 12.60 -38.73 -14.09
N GLU A 85 11.50 -39.47 -14.04
CA GLU A 85 11.44 -40.76 -13.35
C GLU A 85 11.82 -41.87 -14.33
N ASN A 86 13.11 -42.12 -14.48
CA ASN A 86 13.60 -43.39 -15.02
C ASN A 86 13.35 -44.49 -13.97
N LYS A 87 12.21 -45.16 -14.07
CA LYS A 87 11.79 -46.27 -13.20
C LYS A 87 12.35 -47.59 -13.74
N PRO A 88 13.32 -48.26 -13.09
CA PRO A 88 13.71 -49.60 -13.50
C PRO A 88 12.62 -50.61 -13.11
N ALA A 89 12.14 -51.37 -14.09
CA ALA A 89 11.18 -52.45 -13.94
C ALA A 89 11.74 -53.56 -13.03
N ARG A 90 11.34 -53.58 -11.76
CA ARG A 90 11.50 -54.76 -10.91
C ARG A 90 10.47 -55.81 -11.35
N ARG A 91 10.95 -56.81 -12.10
CA ARG A 91 10.25 -58.07 -12.37
C ARG A 91 10.04 -58.80 -11.03
N CYS A 92 8.84 -58.67 -10.46
CA CYS A 92 8.37 -59.60 -9.44
C CYS A 92 7.94 -60.89 -10.16
N ARG A 93 8.81 -61.91 -10.06
CA ARG A 93 8.53 -63.29 -10.45
C ARG A 93 7.48 -63.83 -9.46
N HIS A 94 6.32 -64.23 -9.97
CA HIS A 94 5.23 -64.87 -9.23
C HIS A 94 5.53 -66.39 -9.06
N PRO A 95 4.81 -67.09 -8.16
CA PRO A 95 5.31 -68.29 -7.45
C PRO A 95 5.53 -69.52 -8.33
#